data_AF-A0A268QVC2-F1
#
_entry.id   AF-A0A268QVC2-F1
#
_cell.length_a   1.000
_cell.length_b   1.000
_cell.length_c   1.000
_cell.angle_alpha   90.00
_cell.angle_beta   90.00
_cell.angle_gamma   90.00
#
_symmetry.space_group_name_H-M   'P 1'
#
loop_
_entity.id
_entity.type
_entity.pdbx_description
1 polymer ?
#
loop_
_entity_poly.entity_id
_entity_poly.type
_entity_poly.pdbx_seq_one_letter_code
_entity_poly.pdbx_strand_id
1 'polypeptide(L)' 'EGSIAEMQTGEGKTLVSTLPSYLHALEGKGVHIITANEYLAKRDFEQMGRVHEFLGLKVGLNISQMSPEEKKEAYS' A
#
# COMPACT_ATOMS: atom_id res chain seq x y z
N GLU A 1 -4.20 8.98 14.93
CA GLU A 1 -5.31 9.82 14.46
C GLU A 1 -5.75 9.33 13.09
N GLY A 2 -7.04 9.07 12.88
CA GLY A 2 -7.63 8.61 11.61
C GLY A 2 -8.19 9.76 10.78
N SER A 3 -7.47 10.89 10.75
CA SER A 3 -7.93 12.12 10.11
C SER A 3 -7.74 12.07 8.59
N ILE A 4 -8.55 12.82 7.85
CA ILE A 4 -8.38 12.98 6.40
C ILE A 4 -7.28 14.03 6.17
N ALA A 5 -6.16 13.60 5.57
CA ALA A 5 -5.12 14.50 5.11
C ALA A 5 -5.51 15.07 3.73
N GLU A 6 -6.03 16.30 3.71
CA GLU A 6 -6.29 17.01 2.45
C GLU A 6 -4.98 17.59 1.90
N MET A 7 -4.63 17.19 0.69
CA MET A 7 -3.41 17.61 0.00
C MET A 7 -3.75 17.93 -1.45
N GLN A 8 -3.06 18.89 -2.05
CA GLN A 8 -3.21 19.23 -3.46
C GLN A 8 -2.54 18.19 -4.37
N THR A 9 -2.91 18.20 -5.65
CA THR A 9 -2.22 17.37 -6.66
C THR A 9 -0.78 17.82 -6.79
N GLY A 10 0.17 16.88 -6.76
CA GLY A 10 1.60 17.17 -6.83
C GLY A 10 2.31 17.23 -5.48
N GLU A 11 1.59 17.28 -4.36
CA GLU A 11 2.19 17.30 -3.01
C GLU A 11 2.72 15.93 -2.54
N GLY A 12 2.70 14.92 -3.40
CA GLY A 12 3.31 13.63 -3.11
C GLY A 12 2.48 12.70 -2.21
N LYS A 13 1.14 12.73 -2.30
CA LYS A 13 0.23 11.84 -1.55
C LYS A 13 0.69 10.37 -1.49
N THR A 14 1.15 9.82 -2.62
CA THR A 14 1.65 8.45 -2.72
C THR A 14 2.94 8.22 -1.92
N LEU A 15 3.86 9.19 -1.89
CA LEU A 15 5.06 9.10 -1.07
C LEU A 15 4.73 9.29 0.41
N VAL A 16 3.88 10.26 0.74
CA VAL A 16 3.46 10.55 2.12
C VAL A 16 2.77 9.33 2.75
N SER A 17 1.97 8.58 1.98
CA SER A 17 1.29 7.38 2.49
C SER A 17 2.23 6.26 2.95
N THR A 18 3.50 6.25 2.51
CA THR A 18 4.49 5.25 2.94
C THR A 18 4.82 5.35 4.44
N LEU A 19 4.79 6.55 5.02
CA LEU A 19 5.12 6.79 6.42
C LEU A 19 4.10 6.19 7.39
N PRO A 20 2.78 6.53 7.32
CA PRO A 20 1.79 5.92 8.20
C PRO A 20 1.60 4.43 7.91
N SER A 21 1.71 4.01 6.65
CA SER A 21 1.57 2.58 6.32
C SER A 21 2.70 1.74 6.89
N TYR A 22 3.95 2.22 6.83
CA TYR A 22 5.07 1.55 7.48
C TYR A 22 4.87 1.49 9.00
N LEU A 23 4.56 2.62 9.64
CA LEU A 23 4.37 2.69 11.09
C LEU A 23 3.31 1.70 11.58
N HIS A 24 2.15 1.65 10.93
CA HIS A 24 1.07 0.75 11.32
C HIS A 24 1.33 -0.71 10.95
N ALA A 25 2.08 -0.98 9.88
CA ALA A 25 2.47 -2.35 9.53
C ALA A 25 3.36 -2.99 10.62
N LEU A 26 4.13 -2.20 11.38
CA LEU A 26 4.92 -2.70 12.51
C LEU A 26 4.07 -3.28 13.66
N GLU A 27 2.77 -2.99 13.71
CA GLU A 27 1.85 -3.63 14.67
C GLU A 27 1.50 -5.08 14.30
N GLY A 28 1.90 -5.56 13.11
CA GLY A 28 1.65 -6.93 12.65
C GLY A 28 0.20 -7.25 12.28
N LYS A 29 -0.66 -6.23 12.13
CA LYS A 29 -2.09 -6.38 11.78
C LYS A 29 -2.37 -6.19 10.28
N GLY A 30 -1.36 -5.83 9.50
CA GLY A 30 -1.50 -5.43 8.10
C GLY A 30 -2.03 -4.00 7.93
N VAL A 31 -1.82 -3.43 6.74
CA VAL A 31 -2.31 -2.12 6.34
C VAL A 31 -2.84 -2.21 4.91
N HIS A 32 -4.02 -1.63 4.65
CA HIS A 32 -4.60 -1.56 3.32
C HIS A 32 -4.48 -0.15 2.75
N ILE A 33 -3.77 -0.01 1.62
CA ILE A 33 -3.74 1.21 0.83
C ILE A 33 -4.74 1.06 -0.32
N ILE A 34 -5.81 1.86 -0.30
CA ILE A 34 -6.86 1.83 -1.33
C ILE A 34 -6.62 2.95 -2.34
N THR A 35 -6.55 2.57 -3.61
CA THR A 35 -6.43 3.51 -4.74
C THR A 35 -7.72 3.53 -5.56
N ALA A 36 -7.86 4.51 -6.46
CA ALA A 36 -9.07 4.66 -7.27
C ALA A 36 -9.24 3.58 -8.35
N ASN A 37 -8.17 2.91 -8.75
CA ASN A 37 -8.20 1.85 -9.78
C ASN A 37 -6.96 0.95 -9.72
N GLU A 38 -7.02 -0.18 -10.43
CA GLU A 38 -5.98 -1.21 -10.43
C GLU A 38 -4.65 -0.75 -11.03
N TYR A 39 -4.69 0.16 -12.01
CA TYR A 39 -3.48 0.74 -12.57
C TYR A 39 -2.69 1.51 -11.50
N LEU A 40 -3.37 2.36 -10.71
CA LEU A 40 -2.76 3.09 -9.61
C LEU A 40 -2.29 2.14 -8.51
N ALA A 41 -3.08 1.11 -8.17
CA ALA A 41 -2.67 0.09 -7.20
C ALA A 41 -1.36 -0.59 -7.62
N LYS A 42 -1.26 -1.04 -8.88
CA LYS A 42 -0.08 -1.70 -9.43
C LYS A 42 1.13 -0.77 -9.47
N ARG A 43 0.96 0.47 -9.94
CA ARG A 43 2.04 1.46 -9.96
C ARG A 43 2.58 1.74 -8.56
N ASP A 44 1.69 1.98 -7.60
CA ASP A 44 2.09 2.33 -6.24
C ASP A 44 2.72 1.12 -5.53
N PHE A 45 2.24 -0.10 -5.81
CA PHE A 45 2.89 -1.35 -5.41
C PHE A 45 4.32 -1.47 -5.96
N GLU A 46 4.53 -1.29 -7.26
CA GLU A 46 5.85 -1.42 -7.90
C GLU A 46 6.86 -0.34 -7.46
N GLN A 47 6.37 0.86 -7.12
CA GLN A 47 7.20 2.00 -6.75
C GLN A 47 7.41 2.10 -5.24
N MET A 48 6.34 2.23 -4.47
CA MET A 48 6.41 2.41 -3.02
C MET A 48 6.68 1.10 -2.29
N GLY A 49 6.27 -0.04 -2.86
CA GLY A 49 6.57 -1.35 -2.28
C GLY A 49 8.06 -1.56 -2.08
N ARG A 50 8.91 -1.04 -2.98
CA ARG A 50 10.37 -1.07 -2.83
C ARG A 50 10.86 -0.41 -1.53
N VAL A 51 10.20 0.65 -1.08
CA VAL A 51 10.55 1.34 0.18
C VAL A 51 10.21 0.45 1.37
N HIS A 52 9.01 -0.13 1.38
CA HIS A 52 8.57 -1.04 2.44
C HIS A 52 9.41 -2.32 2.49
N GLU A 53 9.69 -2.93 1.33
CA GLU A 53 10.54 -4.11 1.19
C GLU A 53 11.97 -3.85 1.62
N PHE A 54 12.54 -2.70 1.25
CA PHE A 54 13.86 -2.27 1.74
C PHE A 54 13.91 -2.18 3.26
N LEU A 55 12.81 -1.77 3.90
CA LEU A 55 12.67 -1.71 5.35
C LEU A 55 12.25 -3.04 6.00
N GLY A 56 12.18 -4.13 5.23
CA GLY A 56 11.94 -5.49 5.73
C GLY A 56 10.46 -5.90 5.84
N LEU A 57 9.54 -5.11 5.30
CA LEU A 57 8.13 -5.51 5.21
C LEU A 57 7.86 -6.30 3.93
N LYS A 58 6.80 -7.12 3.95
CA LYS A 58 6.19 -7.67 2.73
C LYS A 58 5.10 -6.73 2.25
N VAL A 59 4.90 -6.69 0.94
CA VAL A 59 3.82 -5.91 0.32
C VAL A 59 3.06 -6.83 -0.63
N GLY A 60 1.74 -6.78 -0.57
CA GLY A 60 0.85 -7.53 -1.47
C GLY A 60 0.11 -6.60 -2.44
N LEU A 61 -0.20 -7.11 -3.63
CA LEU A 61 -1.07 -6.45 -4.60
C LEU A 61 -2.36 -7.27 -4.73
N ASN A 62 -3.52 -6.62 -4.63
CA ASN A 62 -4.82 -7.27 -4.86
C ASN A 62 -5.56 -6.58 -6.02
N ILE A 63 -5.65 -7.27 -7.15
CA ILE A 63 -6.31 -6.80 -8.38
C ILE A 63 -7.27 -7.88 -8.92
N SER A 64 -8.04 -7.51 -9.93
CA SER A 64 -8.91 -8.43 -10.67
C SER A 64 -8.10 -9.57 -11.30
N GLN A 65 -8.79 -10.68 -11.55
CA GLN A 65 -8.24 -11.89 -12.19
C GLN A 65 -7.15 -12.65 -11.42
N MET A 66 -6.80 -12.25 -10.19
CA MET A 66 -6.01 -13.08 -9.28
C MET A 66 -6.83 -14.27 -8.75
N SER A 67 -6.20 -15.42 -8.60
CA SER A 67 -6.75 -16.60 -7.94
C SER A 67 -7.05 -16.33 -6.46
N PRO A 68 -7.96 -17.09 -5.82
CA PRO A 68 -8.20 -17.00 -4.39
C PRO A 68 -6.92 -17.18 -3.54
N GLU A 69 -6.00 -18.03 -3.98
CA GLU A 69 -4.73 -18.32 -3.32
C GLU A 69 -3.80 -17.10 -3.35
N GLU A 70 -3.60 -16.50 -4.53
CA GLU A 70 -2.79 -15.28 -4.68
C GLU A 70 -3.37 -14.11 -3.88
N LYS A 71 -4.70 -13.98 -3.85
CA LYS A 71 -5.36 -12.95 -3.03
C LYS A 71 -5.11 -13.18 -1.55
N LYS A 72 -5.19 -14.42 -1.08
CA LYS A 72 -4.91 -14.76 0.31
C LYS A 72 -3.47 -14.45 0.69
N GLU A 73 -2.52 -14.74 -0.19
CA GLU A 73 -1.11 -14.38 0.00
C GLU A 73 -0.91 -12.86 0.05
N ALA A 74 -1.61 -12.08 -0.78
CA ALA A 74 -1.54 -10.61 -0.76
C ALA A 74 -2.04 -9.97 0.55
N TYR A 75 -2.83 -10.69 1.36
CA TYR A 75 -3.28 -10.25 2.70
C TYR A 75 -2.38 -10.78 3.85
N SER A 76 -1.37 -11.60 3.56
CA SER A 76 -0.47 -12.21 4.55
C SER A 76 0.81 -11.41 4.77
#